data_AF-A0A2G9NSE1-F1
#
_entry.id   AF-A0A2G9NSE1-F1
#
_cell.length_a   1.000
_cell.length_b   1.000
_cell.length_c   1.000
_cell.angle_alpha   90.00
_cell.angle_beta   90.00
_cell.angle_gamma   90.00
#
_symmetry.space_group_name_H-M   'P 1'
#
loop_
_entity.id
_entity.type
_entity.pdbx_description
1 polymer ?
#
loop_
_entity_poly.entity_id
_entity_poly.type
_entity_poly.pdbx_seq_one_letter_code
_entity_poly.pdbx_strand_id
1 'polypeptide(L)'
;MSESIQQESKEKTNLNTLKPKDVEKLVIELYRKEKSLAKVGLILRDKHGVPRAKLVGKKIKKILEDAGEPIISEKEIVQKKIKKLEEHRKKNKHDYTAQRSLAKKLWVAHKLK
;
A
#
# COMPACT_ATOMS: atom_id res chain seq x y z
N MET A 1 41.41 4.19 6.95
CA MET A 1 40.93 2.79 7.02
C MET A 1 39.49 2.78 7.54
N SER A 2 38.49 3.18 6.74
CA SER A 2 37.05 3.01 7.08
C SER A 2 36.08 3.34 5.93
N GLU A 3 36.49 3.20 4.65
CA GLU A 3 35.59 3.43 3.50
C GLU A 3 35.62 2.22 2.58
N SER A 4 35.04 1.10 3.01
CA SER A 4 34.96 -0.10 2.16
C SER A 4 33.69 -0.94 2.32
N ILE A 5 32.63 -0.43 2.96
CA ILE A 5 31.39 -1.21 3.18
C ILE A 5 30.30 -0.92 2.13
N GLN A 6 30.56 -0.05 1.13
CA GLN A 6 29.51 0.38 0.18
C GLN A 6 29.58 -0.26 -1.23
N GLN A 7 30.20 -1.43 -1.41
CA GLN A 7 30.34 -2.02 -2.76
C GLN A 7 29.82 -3.44 -2.99
N GLU A 8 29.26 -4.15 -2.01
CA GLU A 8 28.83 -5.56 -2.22
C GLU A 8 27.35 -5.80 -2.57
N SER A 9 26.58 -4.77 -2.95
CA SER A 9 25.19 -4.99 -3.41
C SER A 9 24.93 -4.60 -4.87
N LYS A 10 25.98 -4.47 -5.69
CA LYS A 10 25.83 -4.18 -7.14
C LYS A 10 25.64 -5.42 -8.02
N GLU A 11 25.68 -6.62 -7.47
CA GLU A 11 25.45 -7.86 -8.23
C GLU A 11 24.22 -8.61 -7.73
N LYS A 12 23.03 -8.11 -8.07
CA LYS A 12 21.80 -8.92 -8.05
C LYS A 12 21.01 -8.70 -9.33
N THR A 13 21.34 -9.55 -10.30
CA THR A 13 20.47 -10.10 -11.36
C THR A 13 19.68 -9.11 -12.23
N ASN A 14 20.02 -9.10 -13.52
CA ASN A 14 19.14 -8.67 -14.60
C ASN A 14 17.82 -9.46 -14.55
N LEU A 15 16.65 -8.81 -14.43
CA LEU A 15 15.38 -9.46 -14.79
C LEU A 15 14.27 -8.58 -15.37
N ASN A 16 14.27 -7.24 -15.30
CA ASN A 16 13.11 -6.51 -15.85
C ASN A 16 13.48 -5.37 -16.78
N THR A 17 13.42 -5.67 -18.08
CA THR A 17 13.32 -4.73 -19.21
C THR A 17 11.87 -4.33 -19.46
N LEU A 18 11.09 -4.04 -18.42
CA LEU A 18 9.73 -3.55 -18.60
C LEU A 18 9.79 -2.08 -19.00
N LYS A 19 9.15 -1.74 -20.13
CA LYS A 19 9.03 -0.34 -20.55
C LYS A 19 8.25 0.42 -19.48
N PRO A 20 8.62 1.66 -19.16
CA PRO A 20 7.98 2.45 -18.12
C PRO A 20 6.46 2.60 -18.33
N LYS A 21 6.02 2.70 -19.59
CA LYS A 21 4.60 2.81 -19.97
C LYS A 21 3.77 1.58 -19.58
N ASP A 22 4.35 0.39 -19.66
CA ASP A 22 3.63 -0.85 -19.34
C ASP A 22 3.42 -0.98 -17.83
N VAL A 23 4.39 -0.49 -17.04
CA VAL A 23 4.29 -0.44 -15.57
C VAL A 23 3.19 0.51 -15.13
N GLU A 24 3.05 1.68 -15.75
CA GLU A 24 1.99 2.65 -15.43
C GLU A 24 0.60 2.07 -15.67
N LYS A 25 0.39 1.38 -16.81
CA LYS A 25 -0.89 0.70 -17.11
C LYS A 25 -1.21 -0.38 -16.08
N LEU A 26 -0.24 -1.21 -15.73
CA LEU A 26 -0.40 -2.24 -14.70
C LEU A 26 -0.76 -1.65 -13.34
N VAL A 27 -0.14 -0.52 -12.95
CA VAL A 27 -0.47 0.18 -11.71
C VAL A 27 -1.93 0.60 -11.68
N ILE A 28 -2.45 1.17 -12.78
CA ILE A 28 -3.84 1.63 -12.89
C ILE A 28 -4.81 0.43 -12.80
N GLU A 29 -4.54 -0.64 -13.53
CA GLU A 29 -5.39 -1.85 -13.50
C GLU A 29 -5.41 -2.53 -12.13
N LEU A 30 -4.25 -2.66 -11.49
CA LEU A 30 -4.15 -3.21 -10.13
C LEU A 30 -4.85 -2.31 -9.12
N TYR A 31 -4.76 -0.99 -9.30
CA TYR A 31 -5.44 -0.03 -8.43
C TYR A 31 -6.95 -0.12 -8.53
N ARG A 32 -7.51 -0.27 -9.74
CA ARG A 32 -8.96 -0.50 -9.93
C ARG A 32 -9.46 -1.74 -9.17
N LYS A 33 -8.64 -2.79 -9.10
CA LYS A 33 -8.97 -4.05 -8.41
C LYS A 33 -8.87 -3.95 -6.90
N GLU A 34 -7.72 -3.54 -6.38
CA GLU A 34 -7.40 -3.60 -4.93
C GLU A 34 -7.66 -2.30 -4.17
N LYS A 35 -7.84 -1.17 -4.88
CA LYS A 35 -8.26 0.12 -4.30
C LYS A 35 -7.34 0.62 -3.17
N SER A 36 -6.11 0.14 -3.09
CA SER A 36 -5.15 0.51 -2.03
C SER A 36 -3.72 0.59 -2.58
N LEU A 37 -3.12 1.77 -2.48
CA LEU A 37 -1.76 2.04 -2.99
C LEU A 37 -0.71 1.13 -2.36
N ALA A 38 -0.81 0.88 -1.05
CA ALA A 38 0.14 0.05 -0.32
C ALA A 38 0.14 -1.39 -0.82
N LYS A 39 -1.06 -1.94 -1.09
CA LYS A 39 -1.19 -3.31 -1.62
C LYS A 39 -0.74 -3.40 -3.07
N VAL A 40 -1.07 -2.42 -3.91
CA VAL A 40 -0.58 -2.36 -5.30
C VAL A 40 0.95 -2.38 -5.33
N GLY A 41 1.60 -1.60 -4.46
CA GLY A 41 3.06 -1.63 -4.33
C GLY A 41 3.61 -2.98 -3.87
N LEU A 42 2.91 -3.70 -2.99
CA LEU A 42 3.30 -5.05 -2.57
C LEU A 42 3.17 -6.05 -3.73
N ILE A 43 2.05 -6.01 -4.45
CA ILE A 43 1.79 -6.89 -5.60
C ILE A 43 2.81 -6.66 -6.71
N LEU A 44 3.15 -5.40 -6.99
CA LEU A 44 4.18 -5.06 -7.98
C LEU A 44 5.56 -5.57 -7.59
N ARG A 45 5.89 -5.56 -6.29
CA ARG A 45 7.15 -6.11 -5.79
C ARG A 45 7.17 -7.64 -5.88
N ASP A 46 6.10 -8.28 -5.41
CA ASP A 46 6.08 -9.73 -5.18
C ASP A 46 5.74 -10.51 -6.46
N LYS A 47 4.86 -9.99 -7.33
CA LYS A 47 4.46 -10.64 -8.59
C LYS A 47 5.24 -10.15 -9.81
N HIS A 48 5.58 -8.86 -9.85
CA HIS A 48 6.21 -8.24 -11.02
C HIS A 48 7.69 -7.91 -10.80
N GLY A 49 8.24 -8.13 -9.60
CA GLY A 49 9.66 -7.88 -9.31
C GLY A 49 10.08 -6.41 -9.46
N VAL A 50 9.14 -5.46 -9.31
CA VAL A 50 9.43 -4.02 -9.45
C VAL A 50 9.71 -3.40 -8.07
N PRO A 51 10.98 -3.10 -7.72
CA PRO A 51 11.30 -2.44 -6.45
C PRO A 51 10.88 -0.96 -6.48
N ARG A 52 10.46 -0.43 -5.33
CA ARG A 52 9.89 0.92 -5.14
C ARG A 52 10.66 2.07 -5.83
N ALA A 53 11.98 1.97 -5.95
CA ALA A 53 12.84 2.99 -6.56
C ALA A 53 12.86 2.97 -8.11
N LYS A 54 12.37 1.90 -8.75
CA LYS A 54 12.37 1.74 -10.22
C LYS A 54 11.05 2.06 -10.91
N LEU A 55 10.02 2.48 -10.17
CA LEU A 55 8.74 2.94 -10.74
C LEU A 55 8.93 4.30 -11.43
N VAL A 56 9.49 4.29 -12.65
CA VAL A 56 9.41 5.39 -13.65
C VAL A 56 9.83 6.79 -13.12
N GLY A 57 10.58 6.88 -12.02
CA GLY A 57 10.93 8.15 -11.39
C GLY A 57 9.76 8.89 -10.70
N LYS A 58 8.55 8.31 -10.65
CA LYS A 58 7.36 8.91 -10.03
C LYS A 58 6.82 8.05 -8.89
N LYS A 59 6.27 8.69 -7.86
CA LYS A 59 5.54 7.98 -6.78
C LYS A 59 4.25 7.38 -7.35
N ILE A 60 3.84 6.19 -6.86
CA ILE A 60 2.55 5.55 -7.22
C ILE A 60 1.38 6.54 -7.08
N LYS A 61 1.42 7.40 -6.05
CA LYS A 61 0.43 8.47 -5.85
C LYS A 61 0.32 9.40 -7.07
N LYS A 62 1.45 9.86 -7.62
CA LYS A 62 1.48 10.73 -8.79
C LYS A 62 0.96 10.04 -10.05
N ILE A 63 1.29 8.75 -10.24
CA ILE A 63 0.81 7.95 -11.38
C ILE A 63 -0.72 7.85 -11.36
N LEU A 64 -1.31 7.71 -10.17
CA LEU A 64 -2.76 7.65 -10.01
C LEU A 64 -3.44 9.02 -10.12
N GLU A 65 -2.80 10.08 -9.63
CA GLU A 65 -3.24 11.47 -9.83
C GLU A 65 -3.26 11.83 -11.32
N ASP A 66 -2.18 11.51 -12.06
CA ASP A 66 -2.06 11.71 -13.51
C ASP A 66 -3.13 10.91 -14.28
N ALA A 67 -3.56 9.75 -13.75
CA ALA A 67 -4.59 8.91 -14.34
C ALA A 67 -6.03 9.30 -13.94
N GLY A 68 -6.22 10.25 -13.02
CA GLY A 68 -7.53 10.67 -12.51
C GLY A 68 -8.25 9.63 -11.66
N GLU A 69 -7.54 8.63 -11.13
CA GLU A 69 -8.14 7.59 -10.28
C GLU A 69 -8.35 8.12 -8.85
N PRO A 70 -9.53 7.86 -8.23
CA PRO A 70 -9.82 8.37 -6.88
C PRO A 70 -8.89 7.70 -5.87
N ILE A 71 -8.01 8.50 -5.25
CA ILE A 71 -7.10 8.04 -4.21
C ILE A 71 -7.87 7.85 -2.92
N ILE A 72 -8.00 6.60 -2.49
CA ILE A 72 -8.64 6.29 -1.22
C ILE A 72 -7.74 6.77 -0.09
N SER A 73 -8.31 7.65 0.72
CA SER A 73 -7.63 8.21 1.89
C SER A 73 -7.35 7.11 2.93
N GLU A 74 -6.27 7.28 3.70
CA GLU A 74 -5.97 6.36 4.80
C GLU A 74 -7.12 6.29 5.82
N LYS A 75 -7.83 7.42 6.00
CA LYS A 75 -9.00 7.55 6.85
C LYS A 75 -10.15 6.64 6.41
N GLU A 76 -10.46 6.57 5.13
CA GLU A 76 -11.48 5.67 4.59
C GLU A 76 -11.13 4.19 4.80
N ILE A 77 -9.85 3.83 4.67
CA ILE A 77 -9.38 2.45 4.92
C ILE A 77 -9.59 2.10 6.40
N VAL A 78 -9.27 3.02 7.31
CA VAL A 78 -9.48 2.84 8.76
C VAL A 78 -10.97 2.77 9.07
N GLN A 79 -11.81 3.63 8.48
CA GLN A 79 -13.26 3.60 8.67
C GLN A 79 -13.89 2.27 8.21
N LYS A 80 -13.47 1.72 7.06
CA LYS A 80 -13.92 0.39 6.62
C LYS A 80 -13.57 -0.70 7.64
N LYS A 81 -12.38 -0.63 8.23
CA LYS A 81 -11.94 -1.57 9.29
C LYS A 81 -12.73 -1.39 10.59
N ILE A 82 -13.14 -0.16 10.92
CA ILE A 82 -14.00 0.13 12.08
C ILE A 82 -15.37 -0.51 11.88
N LYS A 83 -16.04 -0.24 10.76
CA LYS A 83 -17.36 -0.82 10.44
C LYS A 83 -17.39 -2.35 10.56
N LYS A 84 -16.41 -3.02 9.95
CA LYS A 84 -16.28 -4.49 10.03
C LYS A 84 -16.13 -4.99 11.48
N LEU A 85 -15.42 -4.24 12.31
CA LEU A 85 -15.19 -4.59 13.70
C LEU A 85 -16.43 -4.35 14.57
N GLU A 86 -17.20 -3.30 14.27
CA GLU A 86 -18.51 -3.06 14.90
C GLU A 86 -19.50 -4.18 14.58
N GLU A 87 -19.58 -4.61 13.31
CA GLU A 87 -20.41 -5.75 12.90
C GLU A 87 -20.01 -7.04 13.62
N HIS A 88 -18.71 -7.30 13.74
CA HIS A 88 -18.20 -8.46 14.48
C HIS A 88 -18.60 -8.39 15.97
N ARG A 89 -18.42 -7.23 16.60
CA ARG A 89 -18.78 -7.01 18.01
C ARG A 89 -20.28 -7.10 18.28
N LYS A 90 -21.13 -6.66 17.33
CA LYS A 90 -22.59 -6.81 17.46
C LYS A 90 -22.98 -8.28 17.63
N LYS A 91 -22.29 -9.19 16.94
CA LYS A 91 -22.48 -10.64 17.06
C LYS A 91 -21.82 -11.20 18.34
N ASN A 92 -20.62 -10.73 18.67
CA ASN A 92 -19.83 -11.19 19.81
C ASN A 92 -19.69 -10.11 20.90
N LYS A 93 -20.72 -9.94 21.72
CA LYS A 93 -20.77 -8.85 22.73
C LYS A 93 -19.70 -8.96 23.83
N HIS A 94 -19.25 -10.18 24.14
CA HIS A 94 -18.27 -10.45 25.20
C HIS A 94 -16.81 -10.43 24.72
N ASP A 95 -16.54 -10.12 23.44
CA ASP A 95 -15.17 -10.01 22.96
C ASP A 95 -14.55 -8.65 23.37
N TYR A 96 -13.96 -8.64 24.57
CA TYR A 96 -13.27 -7.47 25.13
C TYR A 96 -12.01 -7.11 24.34
N THR A 97 -11.36 -8.08 23.69
CA THR A 97 -10.20 -7.82 22.81
C THR A 97 -10.63 -7.03 21.58
N ALA A 98 -11.75 -7.42 20.96
CA ALA A 98 -12.34 -6.67 19.86
C ALA A 98 -12.74 -5.25 20.30
N GLN A 99 -13.32 -5.08 21.49
CA GLN A 99 -13.66 -3.75 22.03
C GLN A 99 -12.43 -2.84 22.17
N ARG A 100 -11.33 -3.35 22.74
CA ARG A 100 -10.08 -2.58 22.86
C ARG A 100 -9.53 -2.20 21.49
N SER A 101 -9.57 -3.13 20.54
CA SER A 101 -9.10 -2.88 19.18
C SER A 101 -9.95 -1.84 18.45
N LEU A 102 -11.25 -1.76 18.74
CA LEU A 102 -12.18 -0.76 18.21
C LEU A 102 -11.83 0.63 18.72
N ALA A 103 -11.66 0.78 20.03
CA ALA A 103 -11.26 2.04 20.65
C ALA A 103 -9.93 2.57 20.07
N LYS A 104 -8.94 1.69 19.89
CA LYS A 104 -7.66 2.04 19.26
C LYS A 104 -7.84 2.55 17.83
N LYS A 105 -8.66 1.88 17.02
CA LYS A 105 -8.92 2.31 15.63
C LYS A 105 -9.70 3.61 15.56
N LEU A 106 -10.66 3.83 16.44
CA LEU A 106 -11.39 5.10 16.56
C LEU A 106 -10.45 6.26 16.88
N TRP A 107 -9.52 6.06 17.83
CA TRP A 107 -8.50 7.06 18.14
C TRP A 107 -7.60 7.38 16.95
N VAL A 108 -7.15 6.36 16.21
CA VAL A 108 -6.36 6.55 14.98
C VAL A 108 -7.16 7.35 13.95
N ALA A 109 -8.45 7.05 13.76
CA ALA A 109 -9.31 7.78 12.82
C ALA A 109 -9.50 9.25 13.20
N HIS A 110 -9.54 9.57 14.51
CA HIS A 110 -9.61 10.94 15.01
C HIS A 110 -8.28 11.70 14.79
N LYS A 111 -7.13 11.02 15.00
CA LYS A 111 -5.80 11.61 14.83
C LYS A 111 -5.43 11.86 13.37
N LEU A 112 -5.96 11.07 12.45
CA LEU A 112 -5.81 11.27 11.00
C LEU A 112 -6.67 12.47 10.57
N LYS A 113 -6.04 13.65 10.53
CA LYS A 113 -6.64 14.92 10.09
C LYS A 113 -6.63 15.01 8.58
#